data_AF-A0A0U5BDK6-F1
#
_entry.id   AF-A0A0U5BDK6-F1
#
_cell.length_a   1.000
_cell.length_b   1.000
_cell.length_c   1.000
_cell.angle_alpha   90.00
_cell.angle_beta   90.00
_cell.angle_gamma   90.00
#
_symmetry.space_group_name_H-M   'P 1'
#
loop_
_entity.id
_entity.type
_entity.pdbx_description
1 polymer ?
#
loop_
_entity_poly.entity_id
_entity_poly.type
_entity_poly.pdbx_seq_one_letter_code
_entity_poly.pdbx_strand_id
1 'polypeptide(L)'
;MRVTIHGKQSSETMDIHLDRSHTVGSIIQIILAIHPWLYQEIPPGRDRNSLEQIMTVRTADHPALMFDDSVENDVELEITFHDIVES
;
A
#
# COMPACT_ATOMS: atom_id res chain seq x y z
N MET A 1 0.19 5.98 -12.27
CA MET A 1 0.12 4.71 -11.53
C MET A 1 -1.28 4.63 -10.96
N ARG A 2 -1.99 3.54 -11.22
CA ARG A 2 -3.33 3.35 -10.68
C ARG A 2 -3.21 2.49 -9.43
N VAL A 3 -3.59 3.02 -8.27
CA VAL A 3 -3.49 2.29 -7.01
C VAL A 3 -4.89 2.00 -6.48
N THR A 4 -5.19 0.73 -6.27
CA THR A 4 -6.39 0.28 -5.58
C THR A 4 -6.04 -0.21 -4.19
N ILE A 5 -6.73 0.32 -3.19
CA ILE A 5 -6.55 -0.01 -1.79
C ILE A 5 -7.79 -0.75 -1.32
N HIS A 6 -7.60 -1.96 -0.83
CA HIS A 6 -8.64 -2.79 -0.25
C HIS A 6 -8.56 -2.68 1.28
N GLY A 7 -9.44 -1.86 1.86
CA GLY A 7 -9.73 -1.87 3.29
C GLY A 7 -10.77 -2.93 3.64
N LYS A 8 -11.05 -3.11 4.93
CA LYS A 8 -11.99 -4.16 5.40
C LYS A 8 -13.43 -3.96 4.92
N GLN A 9 -13.88 -2.71 4.82
CA GLN A 9 -15.27 -2.36 4.53
C GLN A 9 -15.45 -1.64 3.20
N SER A 10 -14.37 -1.11 2.62
CA SER A 10 -14.42 -0.34 1.39
C SER A 10 -13.12 -0.50 0.61
N SER A 11 -13.18 -0.20 -0.68
CA SER A 11 -12.00 -0.07 -1.51
C SER A 11 -11.96 1.31 -2.15
N GLU A 12 -10.77 1.85 -2.30
CA GLU A 12 -10.53 3.15 -2.92
C GLU A 12 -9.52 2.98 -4.06
N THR A 13 -9.84 3.52 -5.24
CA THR A 13 -8.90 3.56 -6.36
C THR A 13 -8.50 5.00 -6.64
N MET A 14 -7.21 5.26 -6.77
CA MET A 14 -6.64 6.57 -7.04
C MET A 14 -5.59 6.50 -8.13
N ASP A 15 -5.41 7.62 -8.84
CA ASP A 15 -4.34 7.78 -9.81
C ASP A 15 -3.24 8.64 -9.20
N ILE A 16 -2.05 8.07 -9.06
CA ILE A 16 -0.83 8.73 -8.56
C ILE A 16 0.11 8.99 -9.75
N HIS A 17 0.57 10.22 -9.91
CA HIS A 17 1.58 10.57 -10.90
C HIS A 17 2.86 11.01 -10.19
N LEU A 18 3.98 10.36 -10.51
CA LEU A 18 5.28 10.61 -9.92
C LEU A 18 6.26 11.05 -10.99
N ASP A 19 7.21 11.93 -10.68
CA ASP A 19 8.18 12.39 -11.69
C ASP A 19 9.22 11.32 -12.08
N ARG A 20 9.31 10.23 -11.30
CA ARG A 20 10.25 9.12 -11.48
C ARG A 20 9.72 7.84 -10.82
N SER A 21 10.43 6.74 -11.00
CA SER A 21 10.17 5.50 -10.25
C SER A 21 10.41 5.70 -8.76
N HIS A 22 9.58 5.07 -7.94
CA HIS A 22 9.70 5.09 -6.48
C HIS A 22 9.60 3.68 -5.91
N THR A 23 10.11 3.49 -4.70
CA THR A 23 9.93 2.21 -4.01
C THR A 23 8.49 2.05 -3.54
N VAL A 24 8.00 0.81 -3.49
CA VAL A 24 6.67 0.48 -2.94
C VAL A 24 6.48 1.07 -1.54
N GLY A 25 7.50 0.98 -0.68
CA GLY A 25 7.46 1.60 0.65
C GLY A 25 7.24 3.11 0.61
N SER A 26 7.83 3.81 -0.36
CA SER A 26 7.60 5.25 -0.55
C SER A 26 6.17 5.55 -0.99
N ILE A 27 5.62 4.73 -1.89
CA ILE A 27 4.21 4.85 -2.33
C ILE A 27 3.26 4.68 -1.14
N ILE A 28 3.50 3.66 -0.31
CA ILE A 28 2.70 3.42 0.89
C ILE A 28 2.76 4.62 1.84
N GLN A 29 3.95 5.20 2.08
CA GLN A 29 4.06 6.38 2.94
C GLN A 29 3.29 7.59 2.39
N ILE A 30 3.32 7.82 1.08
CA ILE A 30 2.51 8.86 0.44
C ILE A 30 1.02 8.60 0.67
N ILE A 31 0.56 7.38 0.40
CA ILE A 31 -0.83 6.96 0.57
C ILE A 31 -1.30 7.15 2.00
N LEU A 32 -0.50 6.72 2.98
CA LEU A 32 -0.84 6.90 4.39
C LEU A 32 -0.97 8.39 4.74
N ALA A 33 -0.09 9.24 4.22
CA ALA A 33 -0.15 10.68 4.47
C ALA A 33 -1.42 11.35 3.90
N ILE A 34 -1.95 10.87 2.77
CA ILE A 34 -3.11 11.48 2.10
C ILE A 34 -4.45 10.80 2.45
N HIS A 35 -4.45 9.58 3.00
CA HIS A 35 -5.64 8.86 3.46
C HIS A 35 -5.60 8.63 4.98
N PRO A 36 -5.94 9.63 5.81
CA PRO A 36 -5.93 9.50 7.28
C PRO A 36 -6.81 8.38 7.84
N TRP A 37 -7.80 7.91 7.08
CA TRP A 37 -8.63 6.77 7.47
C TRP A 37 -7.84 5.46 7.46
N LEU A 38 -6.86 5.28 6.56
CA LEU A 38 -5.97 4.12 6.56
C LEU A 38 -5.08 4.09 7.81
N TYR A 39 -4.71 5.26 8.32
CA TYR A 39 -3.95 5.36 9.57
C TYR A 39 -4.69 4.78 10.78
N GLN A 40 -6.03 4.73 10.75
CA GLN A 40 -6.83 4.20 11.85
C GLN A 40 -6.89 2.66 11.84
N GLU A 41 -6.70 2.04 10.68
CA GLU A 41 -6.72 0.58 10.51
C GLU A 41 -5.37 -0.09 10.83
N ILE A 42 -4.31 0.70 11.08
CA ILE A 42 -2.94 0.21 11.31
C ILE A 42 -2.58 0.35 12.81
N PRO A 43 -1.97 -0.68 13.44
CA PRO A 43 -1.63 -0.64 14.87
C PRO A 43 -0.62 0.44 15.24
N PRO A 44 -0.46 0.72 16.54
CA PRO A 44 0.45 1.75 17.03
C PRO A 44 1.94 1.57 16.68
N GLY A 45 2.39 0.40 16.24
CA GLY A 45 3.73 0.16 15.70
C GLY A 45 3.74 0.29 14.18
N ARG A 46 4.04 1.48 13.65
CA ARG A 46 4.01 1.80 12.21
C ARG A 46 5.40 1.76 11.57
N ASP A 47 6.24 0.84 12.04
CA ASP A 47 7.51 0.58 11.38
C ASP A 47 7.30 -0.28 10.12
N ARG A 48 8.32 -0.31 9.27
CA ARG A 48 8.28 -1.06 8.02
C ARG A 48 7.90 -2.53 8.24
N ASN A 49 8.44 -3.17 9.28
CA ASN A 49 8.21 -4.59 9.55
C ASN A 49 6.74 -4.85 9.88
N SER A 50 6.15 -3.95 10.67
CA SER A 50 4.75 -4.03 11.05
C SER A 50 3.86 -3.80 9.83
N LEU A 51 4.20 -2.87 8.93
CA LEU A 51 3.45 -2.68 7.68
C LEU A 51 3.55 -3.93 6.79
N GLU A 52 4.75 -4.47 6.57
CA GLU A 52 4.98 -5.68 5.77
C GLU A 52 4.22 -6.92 6.29
N GLN A 53 3.92 -6.99 7.59
CA GLN A 53 3.14 -8.08 8.17
C GLN A 53 1.64 -7.97 7.92
N ILE A 54 1.13 -6.75 7.74
CA ILE A 54 -0.31 -6.46 7.77
C ILE A 54 -0.82 -6.04 6.40
N MET A 55 0.06 -5.90 5.41
CA MET A 55 -0.34 -5.56 4.06
C MET A 55 0.37 -6.45 3.04
N THR A 56 -0.30 -6.64 1.91
CA THR A 56 0.30 -7.21 0.72
C THR A 56 0.13 -6.22 -0.41
N VAL A 57 1.22 -6.01 -1.16
CA VAL A 57 1.23 -5.20 -2.37
C VAL A 57 1.45 -6.11 -3.56
N ARG A 58 0.65 -5.93 -4.61
CA ARG A 58 0.72 -6.69 -5.86
C ARG A 58 0.56 -5.76 -7.05
N THR A 59 1.04 -6.21 -8.20
CA THR A 59 0.67 -5.63 -9.50
C THR A 59 -0.48 -6.42 -10.15
N ALA A 60 -1.08 -5.88 -11.21
CA ALA A 60 -2.18 -6.52 -11.94
C ALA A 60 -1.84 -7.92 -12.52
N ASP A 61 -0.58 -8.21 -12.81
CA ASP A 61 -0.10 -9.54 -13.22
C ASP A 61 0.18 -10.49 -12.02
N HIS A 62 -0.19 -10.06 -10.81
CA HIS A 62 -0.14 -10.81 -9.53
C HIS A 62 1.22 -11.15 -8.89
N PRO A 63 2.42 -10.65 -9.30
CA PRO A 63 3.60 -10.76 -8.45
C PRO A 63 3.41 -9.95 -7.17
N ALA A 64 3.77 -10.55 -6.03
CA ALA A 64 3.86 -9.83 -4.77
C ALA A 64 5.11 -8.94 -4.80
N LEU A 65 4.95 -7.68 -4.42
CA LEU A 65 6.05 -6.72 -4.34
C LEU A 65 6.50 -6.53 -2.89
N MET A 66 7.80 -6.41 -2.73
CA MET A 66 8.47 -6.02 -1.49
C MET A 66 8.58 -4.49 -1.42
N PHE A 67 8.77 -3.95 -0.21
CA PHE A 67 8.84 -2.51 -0.01
C PHE A 67 10.00 -1.82 -0.74
N ASP A 68 11.08 -2.55 -1.01
CA ASP A 68 12.25 -2.03 -1.73
C ASP A 68 12.09 -2.14 -3.26
N ASP A 69 11.08 -2.86 -3.75
CA ASP A 69 10.83 -2.96 -5.19
C ASP A 69 10.43 -1.60 -5.73
N SER A 70 10.98 -1.28 -6.91
CA SER A 70 10.69 -0.03 -7.60
C SER A 70 9.51 -0.20 -8.55
N VAL A 71 8.62 0.79 -8.56
CA VAL A 71 7.41 0.81 -9.38
C VAL A 71 7.38 2.07 -10.24
N GLU A 72 6.89 1.91 -11.47
CA GLU A 72 6.77 2.96 -12.48
C GLU A 72 5.33 3.47 -12.60
N ASN A 73 5.14 4.57 -13.33
CA ASN A 73 3.84 5.23 -13.45
C ASN A 73 2.78 4.44 -14.23
N ASP A 74 3.17 3.47 -15.03
CA ASP A 74 2.27 2.65 -15.85
C ASP A 74 1.79 1.38 -15.13
N VAL A 75 2.22 1.17 -13.88
CA VAL A 75 1.81 0.03 -13.06
C VAL A 75 0.44 0.26 -12.43
N GLU A 76 -0.36 -0.82 -12.38
CA GLU A 76 -1.52 -0.93 -11.51
C GLU A 76 -1.12 -1.65 -10.22
N LEU A 77 -1.25 -0.98 -9.08
CA LEU A 77 -0.95 -1.53 -7.75
C LEU A 77 -2.21 -1.85 -6.98
N GLU A 78 -2.21 -3.02 -6.36
CA GLU A 78 -3.22 -3.43 -5.39
C GLU A 78 -2.58 -3.54 -4.01
N ILE A 79 -3.14 -2.81 -3.04
CA ILE A 79 -2.72 -2.84 -1.64
C ILE A 79 -3.86 -3.43 -0.83
N THR A 80 -3.62 -4.57 -0.19
CA THR A 80 -4.61 -5.24 0.65
C THR A 80 -4.12 -5.26 2.08
N PHE A 81 -4.95 -4.77 3.01
CA PHE A 81 -4.69 -4.87 4.44
C PHE A 81 -5.29 -6.16 5.00
N HIS A 82 -4.52 -6.88 5.79
CA HIS A 82 -4.92 -8.11 6.47
C HIS A 82 -5.38 -7.81 7.89
N ASP A 83 -6.34 -8.59 8.38
CA ASP A 83 -6.70 -8.54 9.79
C ASP A 83 -5.48 -8.89 10.64
N ILE A 84 -5.12 -7.95 11.50
CA ILE A 84 -4.22 -8.20 12.61
C ILE A 84 -5.13 -8.84 13.63
N VAL A 85 -5.02 -10.16 13.75
CA VAL A 85 -5.67 -10.88 14.83
C VAL A 85 -5.11 -10.26 16.12
N GLU A 86 -5.91 -9.40 16.76
CA GLU A 86 -5.66 -9.00 18.13
C GLU A 86 -5.72 -10.29 18.96
N SER A 87 -4.54 -10.82 19.25
CA SER A 87 -4.35 -11.96 20.15
C SER A 87 -4.49 -11.54 21.60
#